data_AF-A0A6N6LAV1-F1
#
_entry.id   AF-A0A6N6LAV1-F1
#
_cell.length_a   1.000
_cell.length_b   1.000
_cell.length_c   1.000
_cell.angle_alpha   90.00
_cell.angle_beta   90.00
_cell.angle_gamma   90.00
#
_symmetry.space_group_name_H-M   'P 1'
#
loop_
_entity.id
_entity.type
_entity.pdbx_description
1 polymer ?
#
loop_
_entity_poly.entity_id
_entity_poly.type
_entity_poly.pdbx_seq_one_letter_code
_entity_poly.pdbx_strand_id
1 'polypeptide(L)'
;MAAGMSGTGVRAHPSFGELLDYWFGDMDAAAVDQIDAHLFGCAACGASIDHLAALAGGVRECVLAGRLSVVVTPGFVHRLAAQGLRVREYRVPLNGSVNCTVAADDAVVVGRLQVPLAGVRRLDVASDMAPGGASGWLRDVPFDAASGEVLLLARLAELRLQPAHVLRVRLMAVEAQGARELGHFTFRHSPAPAG
;
A
#
# COMPACT_ATOMS: atom_id res chain seq x y z
N MET A 1 38.99 40.99 -4.86
CA MET A 1 37.87 41.93 -4.65
C MET A 1 37.17 42.09 -5.99
N ALA A 2 35.88 41.88 -6.23
CA ALA A 2 34.71 41.46 -5.46
C ALA A 2 33.86 40.58 -6.42
N ALA A 3 33.44 39.37 -6.05
CA ALA A 3 32.13 39.06 -5.46
C ALA A 3 30.94 39.78 -6.14
N GLY A 4 30.45 39.19 -7.23
CA GLY A 4 29.10 39.41 -7.76
C GLY A 4 28.19 38.28 -7.29
N MET A 5 27.66 38.39 -6.06
CA MET A 5 26.60 37.49 -5.59
C MET A 5 25.29 37.94 -6.24
N SER A 6 24.88 37.23 -7.28
CA SER A 6 23.61 37.44 -7.96
C SER A 6 22.44 36.96 -7.10
N GLY A 7 21.65 37.94 -6.64
CA GLY A 7 20.20 37.90 -6.58
C GLY A 7 19.54 36.75 -5.84
N THR A 8 19.17 37.00 -4.58
CA THR A 8 18.06 36.33 -3.87
C THR A 8 16.75 36.53 -4.64
N GLY A 9 16.49 35.68 -5.62
CA GLY A 9 15.15 35.52 -6.18
C GLY A 9 14.28 34.78 -5.17
N VAL A 10 13.17 35.39 -4.73
CA VAL A 10 12.15 34.70 -3.95
C VAL A 10 11.64 33.56 -4.80
N ARG A 11 12.06 32.33 -4.48
CA ARG A 11 11.55 31.14 -5.15
C ARG A 11 10.08 30.96 -4.77
N ALA A 12 9.24 30.63 -5.75
CA ALA A 12 7.89 30.18 -5.46
C ALA A 12 7.93 28.97 -4.51
N HIS A 13 6.91 28.84 -3.67
CA HIS A 13 6.79 27.68 -2.78
C HIS A 13 6.79 26.38 -3.61
N PRO A 14 7.50 25.33 -3.18
CA PRO A 14 7.38 24.01 -3.78
C PRO A 14 5.91 23.56 -3.76
N SER A 15 5.48 22.98 -4.86
CA SER A 15 4.20 22.29 -4.94
C SER A 15 4.19 21.09 -4.00
N PHE A 16 3.00 20.61 -3.65
CA PHE A 16 2.86 19.39 -2.86
C PHE A 16 3.50 18.16 -3.55
N GLY A 17 3.45 18.10 -4.88
CA GLY A 17 4.13 17.05 -5.66
C GLY A 17 5.64 17.08 -5.45
N GLU A 18 6.27 18.25 -5.56
CA GLU A 18 7.71 18.40 -5.29
C GLU A 18 8.09 18.05 -3.84
N LEU A 19 7.24 18.37 -2.87
CA LEU A 19 7.45 17.96 -1.47
C LEU A 19 7.33 16.45 -1.28
N LEU A 20 6.46 15.77 -2.03
CA LEU A 20 6.36 14.31 -2.03
C LEU A 20 7.58 13.68 -2.68
N ASP A 21 8.01 14.17 -3.85
CA ASP A 21 9.19 13.67 -4.54
C ASP A 21 10.44 13.84 -3.65
N TYR A 22 10.57 14.99 -2.97
CA TYR A 22 11.61 15.23 -1.97
C TYR A 22 11.54 14.21 -0.82
N TRP A 23 10.35 14.00 -0.25
CA TRP A 23 10.14 13.07 0.86
C TRP A 23 10.43 11.61 0.49
N PHE A 24 10.09 11.19 -0.73
CA PHE A 24 10.37 9.84 -1.23
C PHE A 24 11.81 9.66 -1.72
N GLY A 25 12.58 10.75 -1.86
CA GLY A 25 13.94 10.71 -2.40
C GLY A 25 13.98 10.55 -3.91
N ASP A 26 12.90 10.91 -4.62
CA ASP A 26 12.73 10.78 -6.06
C ASP A 26 13.27 12.01 -6.84
N MET A 27 14.19 12.75 -6.24
CA MET A 27 14.76 13.98 -6.78
C MET A 27 16.28 13.88 -6.93
N ASP A 28 16.83 14.62 -7.89
CA ASP A 28 18.28 14.77 -8.00
C ASP A 28 18.85 15.65 -6.88
N ALA A 29 20.15 15.54 -6.64
CA ALA A 29 20.83 16.26 -5.56
C ALA A 29 20.68 17.79 -5.66
N ALA A 30 20.69 18.35 -6.89
CA ALA A 30 20.59 19.79 -7.08
C ALA A 30 19.19 20.30 -6.72
N ALA A 31 18.15 19.52 -6.98
CA ALA A 31 16.78 19.82 -6.64
C ALA A 31 16.50 19.63 -5.13
N VAL A 32 17.14 18.64 -4.49
CA VAL A 32 17.11 18.43 -3.03
C VAL A 32 17.73 19.63 -2.31
N ASP A 33 18.97 20.02 -2.64
CA ASP A 33 19.66 21.17 -2.02
C ASP A 33 18.83 22.46 -2.10
N GLN A 34 18.15 22.59 -3.23
CA GLN A 34 17.27 23.69 -3.58
C GLN A 34 15.98 23.72 -2.74
N ILE A 35 15.39 22.56 -2.44
CA ILE A 35 14.24 22.44 -1.54
C ILE A 35 14.68 22.65 -0.10
N ASP A 36 15.81 22.07 0.32
CA ASP A 36 16.38 22.25 1.65
C ASP A 36 16.60 23.73 1.97
N ALA A 37 17.28 24.45 1.08
CA ALA A 37 17.52 25.88 1.23
C ALA A 37 16.21 26.68 1.38
N HIS A 38 15.13 26.28 0.69
CA HIS A 38 13.82 26.91 0.82
C HIS A 38 13.15 26.55 2.15
N LEU A 39 13.16 25.28 2.55
CA LEU A 39 12.57 24.80 3.81
C LEU A 39 13.21 25.48 5.02
N PHE A 40 14.53 25.69 5.02
CA PHE A 40 15.23 26.43 6.08
C PHE A 40 14.76 27.89 6.23
N GLY A 41 14.33 28.51 5.13
CA GLY A 41 13.89 29.91 5.11
C GLY A 41 12.37 30.11 5.17
N CYS A 42 11.56 29.05 5.11
CA CYS A 42 10.12 29.15 4.90
C CYS A 42 9.31 28.33 5.91
N ALA A 43 8.77 29.00 6.93
CA ALA A 43 7.94 28.34 7.96
C ALA A 43 6.70 27.64 7.40
N ALA A 44 6.07 28.18 6.35
CA ALA A 44 4.89 27.58 5.72
C ALA A 44 5.22 26.23 5.04
N CYS A 45 6.36 26.14 4.36
CA CYS A 45 6.82 24.90 3.75
C CYS A 45 7.33 23.91 4.81
N GLY A 46 7.97 24.38 5.88
CA GLY A 46 8.31 23.55 7.04
C GLY A 46 7.08 22.88 7.66
N ALA A 47 6.01 23.64 7.92
CA ALA A 47 4.75 23.10 8.42
C ALA A 47 4.11 22.08 7.45
N SER A 48 4.28 22.28 6.14
CA SER A 48 3.79 21.33 5.13
C SER A 48 4.54 19.99 5.18
N ILE A 49 5.86 20.01 5.39
CA ILE A 49 6.66 18.80 5.62
C ILE A 49 6.29 18.13 6.94
N ASP A 50 6.07 18.90 8.01
CA ASP A 50 5.62 18.34 9.30
C ASP A 50 4.28 17.62 9.16
N HIS A 51 3.33 18.18 8.40
CA HIS A 51 2.07 17.51 8.09
C HIS A 51 2.28 16.21 7.29
N LEU A 52 3.21 16.19 6.33
CA LEU A 52 3.53 14.98 5.58
C LEU A 52 4.16 13.90 6.49
N ALA A 53 5.07 14.29 7.39
CA ALA A 53 5.67 13.41 8.37
C ALA A 53 4.62 12.83 9.34
N ALA A 54 3.70 13.67 9.82
CA ALA A 54 2.60 13.24 10.69
C ALA A 54 1.66 12.24 9.98
N LEU A 55 1.33 12.50 8.71
CA LEU A 55 0.54 11.58 7.89
C LEU A 55 1.25 10.24 7.72
N ALA A 56 2.54 10.25 7.39
CA ALA A 56 3.34 9.04 7.26
C ALA A 56 3.40 8.23 8.57
N GLY A 57 3.49 8.93 9.71
CA GLY A 57 3.38 8.34 11.05
C GLY A 57 2.03 7.65 11.27
N GLY A 58 0.93 8.36 11.00
CA GLY A 58 -0.42 7.80 11.15
C GLY A 58 -0.69 6.60 10.24
N VAL A 59 -0.19 6.61 9.01
CA VAL A 59 -0.27 5.44 8.10
C VAL A 59 0.47 4.25 8.70
N ARG A 60 1.68 4.46 9.22
CA ARG A 60 2.48 3.41 9.88
C ARG A 60 1.74 2.81 11.07
N GLU A 61 1.16 3.65 11.92
CA GLU A 61 0.36 3.20 13.07
C GLU A 61 -0.86 2.38 12.62
N CYS A 62 -1.54 2.79 11.55
CA CYS A 62 -2.67 2.04 10.99
C CYS A 62 -2.27 0.67 10.44
N VAL A 63 -1.10 0.57 9.78
CA VAL A 63 -0.52 -0.72 9.35
C VAL A 63 -0.21 -1.61 10.56
N LEU A 64 0.53 -1.10 11.54
CA LEU A 64 0.97 -1.88 12.71
C LEU A 64 -0.20 -2.29 13.62
N ALA A 65 -1.23 -1.45 13.70
CA ALA A 65 -2.48 -1.78 14.38
C ALA A 65 -3.35 -2.76 13.58
N GLY A 66 -2.97 -3.14 12.35
CA GLY A 66 -3.72 -4.09 11.54
C GLY A 66 -5.08 -3.57 11.07
N ARG A 67 -5.22 -2.25 10.88
CA ARG A 67 -6.50 -1.58 10.57
C ARG A 67 -6.71 -1.31 9.08
N LEU A 68 -5.71 -1.56 8.24
CA LEU A 68 -5.78 -1.28 6.80
C LEU A 68 -5.99 -2.55 5.98
N SER A 69 -6.86 -2.44 4.97
CA SER A 69 -6.84 -3.35 3.81
C SER A 69 -6.41 -2.57 2.60
N VAL A 70 -5.24 -2.91 2.06
CA VAL A 70 -4.63 -2.21 0.93
C VAL A 70 -3.83 -3.21 0.09
N VAL A 71 -3.61 -2.87 -1.18
CA VAL A 71 -2.63 -3.59 -2.01
C VAL A 71 -1.25 -3.02 -1.73
N VAL A 72 -0.28 -3.91 -1.56
CA VAL A 72 1.12 -3.56 -1.26
C VAL A 72 2.06 -4.21 -2.28
N THR A 73 3.32 -3.78 -2.29
CA THR A 73 4.36 -4.37 -3.16
C THR A 73 5.15 -5.46 -2.43
N PRO A 74 5.80 -6.39 -3.16
CA PRO A 74 6.71 -7.35 -2.54
C PRO A 74 7.83 -6.69 -1.73
N GLY A 75 8.35 -5.55 -2.20
CA GLY A 75 9.35 -4.78 -1.49
C GLY A 75 8.88 -4.23 -0.15
N PHE A 76 7.60 -3.83 -0.04
CA PHE A 76 7.01 -3.42 1.24
C PHE A 76 7.01 -4.58 2.24
N VAL A 77 6.55 -5.75 1.81
CA VAL A 77 6.50 -6.95 2.67
C VAL A 77 7.90 -7.38 3.12
N HIS A 78 8.86 -7.38 2.21
CA HIS A 78 10.26 -7.65 2.53
C HIS A 78 10.82 -6.67 3.58
N ARG A 79 10.52 -5.37 3.46
CA ARG A 79 10.96 -4.37 4.44
C ARG A 79 10.37 -4.61 5.83
N LEU A 80 9.08 -4.94 5.92
CA LEU A 80 8.46 -5.28 7.21
C LEU A 80 9.15 -6.49 7.86
N ALA A 81 9.39 -7.55 7.08
CA ALA A 81 10.08 -8.74 7.56
C ALA A 81 11.53 -8.43 8.00
N ALA A 82 12.26 -7.62 7.23
CA ALA A 82 13.62 -7.18 7.57
C ALA A 82 13.68 -6.32 8.85
N GLN A 83 12.57 -5.68 9.23
CA GLN A 83 12.40 -4.97 10.50
C GLN A 83 12.03 -5.90 11.67
N GLY A 84 12.01 -7.22 11.46
CA GLY A 84 11.69 -8.21 12.48
C GLY A 84 10.20 -8.43 12.73
N LEU A 85 9.32 -7.82 11.93
CA LEU A 85 7.88 -8.05 12.07
C LEU A 85 7.51 -9.44 11.55
N ARG A 86 6.67 -10.15 12.29
CA ARG A 86 6.16 -11.46 11.87
C ARG A 86 5.13 -11.28 10.75
N VAL A 87 5.57 -11.49 9.51
CA VAL A 87 4.70 -11.46 8.32
C VAL A 87 4.21 -12.88 8.03
N ARG A 88 2.88 -13.05 7.99
CA ARG A 88 2.23 -14.29 7.54
C ARG A 88 1.75 -14.12 6.11
N GLU A 89 2.20 -15.02 5.23
CA GLU A 89 1.90 -14.93 3.80
C GLU A 89 1.15 -16.17 3.31
N TYR A 90 0.13 -15.95 2.48
CA TYR A 90 -0.63 -16.99 1.82
C TYR A 90 -0.52 -16.84 0.31
N ARG A 91 0.22 -17.74 -0.35
CA ARG A 91 0.22 -17.83 -1.82
C ARG A 91 -1.06 -18.51 -2.28
N VAL A 92 -1.84 -17.81 -3.09
CA VAL A 92 -3.11 -18.31 -3.63
C VAL A 92 -2.98 -18.41 -5.15
N PRO A 93 -3.07 -19.61 -5.74
CA PRO A 93 -3.00 -19.77 -7.18
C PRO A 93 -4.22 -19.12 -7.86
N LEU A 94 -4.07 -18.78 -9.14
CA LEU A 94 -5.15 -18.23 -9.96
C LEU A 94 -6.40 -19.12 -9.89
N ASN A 95 -7.56 -18.53 -9.58
CA ASN A 95 -8.84 -19.25 -9.42
C ASN A 95 -8.83 -20.31 -8.32
N GLY A 96 -7.88 -20.20 -7.40
CA GLY A 96 -7.60 -21.19 -6.37
C GLY A 96 -8.13 -20.83 -4.99
N SER A 97 -7.74 -21.67 -4.02
CA SER A 97 -8.08 -21.45 -2.62
C SER A 97 -6.94 -21.79 -1.67
N VAL A 98 -6.98 -21.21 -0.47
CA VAL A 98 -6.06 -21.49 0.63
C VAL A 98 -6.83 -21.61 1.94
N ASN A 99 -6.35 -22.46 2.84
CA ASN A 99 -6.78 -22.43 4.24
C ASN A 99 -5.93 -21.40 4.97
N CYS A 100 -6.56 -20.40 5.55
CA CYS A 100 -5.87 -19.34 6.28
C CYS A 100 -6.28 -19.30 7.75
N THR A 101 -5.29 -19.06 8.59
CA THR A 101 -5.44 -18.76 10.01
C THR A 101 -4.55 -17.58 10.38
N VAL A 102 -4.73 -17.03 11.57
CA VAL A 102 -3.97 -15.91 12.10
C VAL A 102 -3.49 -16.27 13.51
N ALA A 103 -2.18 -16.23 13.72
CA ALA A 103 -1.57 -16.43 15.02
C ALA A 103 -1.57 -15.12 15.84
N ALA A 104 -1.48 -15.27 17.16
CA ALA A 104 -1.49 -14.14 18.10
C ALA A 104 -0.34 -13.16 17.87
N ASP A 105 0.82 -13.65 17.44
CA ASP A 105 2.03 -12.86 17.25
C ASP A 105 2.31 -12.49 15.79
N ASP A 106 1.41 -12.82 14.86
CA ASP A 106 1.51 -12.24 13.51
C ASP A 106 1.35 -10.72 13.62
N ALA A 107 2.27 -9.97 13.03
CA ALA A 107 2.17 -8.51 12.95
C ALA A 107 1.36 -8.09 11.71
N VAL A 108 1.47 -8.86 10.63
CA VAL A 108 0.85 -8.58 9.33
C VAL A 108 0.47 -9.88 8.63
N VAL A 109 -0.69 -9.89 7.94
CA VAL A 109 -1.14 -11.00 7.08
C VAL A 109 -1.31 -10.51 5.64
N VAL A 110 -0.70 -11.24 4.70
CA VAL A 110 -0.70 -10.92 3.27
C VAL A 110 -1.21 -12.10 2.46
N GLY A 111 -2.20 -11.85 1.60
CA GLY A 111 -2.57 -12.77 0.52
C GLY A 111 -1.79 -12.43 -0.75
N ARG A 112 -1.00 -13.37 -1.28
CA ARG A 112 -0.30 -13.25 -2.57
C ARG A 112 -1.13 -13.92 -3.65
N LEU A 113 -1.85 -13.12 -4.42
CA LEU A 113 -2.79 -13.58 -5.43
C LEU A 113 -2.07 -13.72 -6.78
N GLN A 114 -1.85 -14.95 -7.23
CA GLN A 114 -1.14 -15.20 -8.49
C GLN A 114 -2.05 -14.90 -9.69
N VAL A 115 -1.64 -13.96 -10.54
CA VAL A 115 -2.44 -13.53 -11.69
C VAL A 115 -1.56 -12.89 -12.76
N PRO A 116 -1.75 -13.17 -14.06
CA PRO A 116 -1.08 -12.42 -15.11
C PRO A 116 -1.60 -10.98 -15.15
N LEU A 117 -0.69 -10.01 -15.05
CA LEU A 117 -1.01 -8.57 -15.01
C LEU A 117 -0.52 -7.81 -16.25
N ALA A 118 0.13 -8.50 -17.19
CA ALA A 118 0.62 -7.90 -18.42
C ALA A 118 -0.53 -7.25 -19.21
N GLY A 119 -0.35 -5.98 -19.59
CA GLY A 119 -1.34 -5.20 -20.35
C GLY A 119 -2.50 -4.63 -19.52
N VAL A 120 -2.57 -4.91 -18.22
CA VAL A 120 -3.56 -4.27 -17.34
C VAL A 120 -3.13 -2.82 -17.09
N ARG A 121 -4.07 -1.87 -17.25
CA ARG A 121 -3.82 -0.44 -17.02
C ARG A 121 -4.40 0.08 -15.70
N ARG A 122 -5.49 -0.54 -15.25
CA ARG A 122 -6.16 -0.23 -13.99
C ARG A 122 -6.70 -1.51 -13.40
N LEU A 123 -6.53 -1.65 -12.09
CA LEU A 123 -6.98 -2.80 -11.33
C LEU A 123 -7.91 -2.33 -10.21
N ASP A 124 -9.04 -2.99 -10.07
CA ASP A 124 -9.91 -2.89 -8.91
C ASP A 124 -9.93 -4.26 -8.20
N VAL A 125 -10.10 -4.24 -6.87
CA VAL A 125 -10.25 -5.45 -6.04
C VAL A 125 -11.64 -5.46 -5.45
N ALA A 126 -12.39 -6.53 -5.69
CA ALA A 126 -13.67 -6.79 -5.03
C ALA A 126 -13.49 -7.90 -4.00
N SER A 127 -14.18 -7.80 -2.86
CA SER A 127 -14.17 -8.84 -1.85
C SER A 127 -15.57 -9.11 -1.30
N ASP A 128 -15.92 -10.38 -1.15
CA ASP A 128 -17.21 -10.82 -0.64
C ASP A 128 -17.03 -12.00 0.34
N MET A 129 -17.70 -11.93 1.50
CA MET A 129 -17.70 -13.00 2.51
C MET A 129 -18.86 -13.99 2.32
N ALA A 130 -19.85 -13.62 1.50
CA ALA A 130 -20.96 -14.47 1.13
C ALA A 130 -21.36 -14.16 -0.32
N PRO A 131 -21.67 -15.17 -1.15
CA PRO A 131 -22.21 -14.95 -2.48
C PRO A 131 -23.47 -14.07 -2.41
N GLY A 132 -23.48 -12.93 -3.11
CA GLY A 132 -24.59 -11.97 -3.10
C GLY A 132 -24.62 -11.01 -1.90
N GLY A 133 -23.64 -11.08 -0.99
CA GLY A 133 -23.48 -10.11 0.10
C GLY A 133 -22.88 -8.78 -0.34
N ALA A 134 -22.83 -7.82 0.59
CA ALA A 134 -22.18 -6.53 0.36
C ALA A 134 -20.70 -6.74 -0.01
N SER A 135 -20.33 -6.31 -1.22
CA SER A 135 -18.96 -6.41 -1.68
C SER A 135 -18.14 -5.22 -1.18
N GLY A 136 -17.02 -5.48 -0.54
CA GLY A 136 -15.97 -4.48 -0.34
C GLY A 136 -15.28 -4.19 -1.67
N TRP A 137 -14.86 -2.95 -1.88
CA TRP A 137 -14.15 -2.53 -3.08
C TRP A 137 -12.93 -1.69 -2.73
N LEU A 138 -11.79 -2.06 -3.32
CA LEU A 138 -10.63 -1.18 -3.48
C LEU A 138 -10.57 -0.79 -4.96
N ARG A 139 -10.61 0.51 -5.24
CA ARG A 139 -10.63 1.04 -6.60
C ARG A 139 -9.26 1.59 -6.95
N ASP A 140 -8.87 1.40 -8.21
CA ASP A 140 -7.64 1.96 -8.77
C ASP A 140 -6.41 1.64 -7.90
N VAL A 141 -6.26 0.35 -7.56
CA VAL A 141 -5.19 -0.09 -6.69
C VAL A 141 -3.84 -0.08 -7.41
N PRO A 142 -2.75 0.28 -6.73
CA PRO A 142 -1.42 0.17 -7.30
C PRO A 142 -1.04 -1.31 -7.47
N PHE A 143 -0.37 -1.65 -8.57
CA PHE A 143 0.16 -2.99 -8.81
C PHE A 143 1.40 -2.91 -9.72
N ASP A 144 2.22 -3.95 -9.66
CA ASP A 144 3.33 -4.15 -10.60
C ASP A 144 2.90 -5.11 -11.69
N ALA A 145 2.82 -4.65 -12.94
CA ALA A 145 2.39 -5.48 -14.06
C ALA A 145 3.35 -6.65 -14.37
N ALA A 146 4.61 -6.55 -13.93
CA ALA A 146 5.64 -7.56 -14.15
C ALA A 146 5.74 -8.60 -13.02
N SER A 147 5.11 -8.36 -11.86
CA SER A 147 5.25 -9.24 -10.69
C SER A 147 4.57 -10.61 -10.86
N GLY A 148 3.53 -10.69 -11.70
CA GLY A 148 2.67 -11.88 -11.81
C GLY A 148 1.81 -12.14 -10.56
N GLU A 149 1.70 -11.16 -9.64
CA GLU A 149 0.95 -11.30 -8.41
C GLU A 149 0.46 -9.95 -7.84
N VAL A 150 -0.65 -10.01 -7.11
CA VAL A 150 -1.18 -8.89 -6.32
C VAL A 150 -1.10 -9.25 -4.85
N LEU A 151 -0.49 -8.40 -4.02
CA LEU A 151 -0.36 -8.64 -2.60
C LEU A 151 -1.40 -7.83 -1.83
N LEU A 152 -2.36 -8.52 -1.22
CA LEU A 152 -3.42 -7.93 -0.44
C LEU A 152 -3.07 -7.99 1.05
N LEU A 153 -2.92 -6.82 1.68
CA LEU A 153 -2.82 -6.69 3.12
C LEU A 153 -4.21 -6.87 3.75
N ALA A 154 -4.33 -7.76 4.73
CA ALA A 154 -5.58 -7.95 5.47
C ALA A 154 -5.69 -6.98 6.67
N ARG A 155 -6.93 -6.62 7.02
CA ARG A 155 -7.26 -5.93 8.28
C ARG A 155 -7.12 -6.91 9.44
N LEU A 156 -5.88 -7.13 9.87
CA LEU A 156 -5.54 -8.12 10.89
C LEU A 156 -6.35 -7.95 12.18
N ALA A 157 -6.58 -6.71 12.63
CA ALA A 157 -7.36 -6.43 13.83
C ALA A 157 -8.79 -6.98 13.73
N GLU A 158 -9.42 -6.85 12.57
CA GLU A 158 -10.75 -7.40 12.33
C GLU A 158 -10.70 -8.91 12.11
N LEU A 159 -9.73 -9.39 11.32
CA LEU A 159 -9.60 -10.79 10.96
C LEU A 159 -9.45 -11.70 12.20
N ARG A 160 -8.76 -11.21 13.25
CA ARG A 160 -8.62 -11.91 14.53
C ARG A 160 -9.95 -12.16 15.26
N LEU A 161 -10.94 -11.29 15.04
CA LEU A 161 -12.24 -11.36 15.70
C LEU A 161 -13.27 -12.14 14.86
N GLN A 162 -12.94 -12.48 13.62
CA GLN A 162 -13.86 -13.17 12.72
C GLN A 162 -13.95 -14.66 13.07
N PRO A 163 -15.16 -15.25 13.07
CA PRO A 163 -15.30 -16.70 13.13
C PRO A 163 -14.82 -17.34 11.82
N ALA A 164 -14.90 -18.67 11.74
CA ALA A 164 -14.61 -19.37 10.50
C ALA A 164 -15.54 -18.88 9.38
N HIS A 165 -14.96 -18.47 8.25
CA HIS A 165 -15.70 -17.92 7.11
C HIS A 165 -14.93 -18.14 5.81
N VAL A 166 -15.61 -17.90 4.69
CA VAL A 166 -14.99 -17.94 3.36
C VAL A 166 -14.99 -16.54 2.79
N LEU A 167 -13.81 -15.99 2.56
CA LEU A 167 -13.63 -14.73 1.85
C LEU A 167 -13.27 -15.03 0.40
N ARG A 168 -14.03 -14.50 -0.54
CA ARG A 168 -13.70 -14.50 -1.96
C ARG A 168 -13.19 -13.12 -2.36
N VAL A 169 -12.05 -13.10 -3.03
CA VAL A 169 -11.45 -11.89 -3.61
C VAL A 169 -11.47 -12.03 -5.12
N ARG A 170 -11.88 -10.99 -5.84
CA ARG A 170 -11.86 -10.91 -7.30
C ARG A 170 -11.00 -9.74 -7.73
N LEU A 171 -10.19 -9.97 -8.76
CA LEU A 171 -9.36 -8.95 -9.38
C LEU A 171 -10.00 -8.55 -10.71
N MET A 172 -10.23 -7.25 -10.89
CA MET A 172 -10.95 -6.70 -12.03
C MET A 172 -10.05 -5.75 -12.81
N ALA A 173 -9.74 -6.07 -14.06
CA ALA A 173 -9.15 -5.11 -14.98
C ALA A 173 -10.24 -4.13 -15.42
N VAL A 174 -9.96 -2.83 -15.31
CA VAL A 174 -10.86 -1.77 -15.78
C VAL A 174 -10.36 -1.27 -17.12
N GLU A 175 -11.16 -1.47 -18.16
CA GLU A 175 -10.91 -1.07 -19.54
C GLU A 175 -11.95 -0.04 -19.98
N ALA A 176 -11.78 0.57 -21.17
CA ALA A 176 -12.70 1.61 -21.63
C ALA A 176 -14.14 1.08 -21.84
N GLN A 177 -14.26 -0.22 -22.14
CA GLN A 177 -15.51 -0.91 -22.45
C GLN A 177 -16.18 -1.52 -21.19
N GLY A 178 -15.54 -1.44 -20.02
CA GLY A 178 -16.06 -1.98 -18.77
C GLY A 178 -15.00 -2.71 -17.93
N ALA A 179 -15.48 -3.45 -16.93
CA ALA A 179 -14.63 -4.25 -16.06
C ALA A 179 -14.62 -5.73 -16.49
N ARG A 180 -13.43 -6.34 -16.54
CA ARG A 180 -13.22 -7.75 -16.85
C ARG A 180 -12.55 -8.45 -15.66
N GLU A 181 -13.09 -9.58 -15.23
CA GLU A 181 -12.45 -10.38 -14.17
C GLU A 181 -11.14 -11.00 -14.70
N LEU A 182 -10.05 -10.78 -13.96
CA LEU A 182 -8.75 -11.41 -14.19
C LEU A 182 -8.63 -12.75 -13.47
N GLY A 183 -9.29 -12.88 -12.33
CA GLY A 183 -9.37 -14.10 -11.56
C GLY A 183 -10.03 -13.88 -10.19
N HIS A 184 -10.32 -15.00 -9.54
CA HIS A 184 -10.85 -15.03 -8.18
C HIS A 184 -10.01 -15.90 -7.25
N PHE A 185 -10.07 -15.62 -5.96
CA PHE A 185 -9.21 -16.22 -4.95
C PHE A 185 -10.02 -16.47 -3.70
N THR A 186 -9.94 -17.68 -3.16
CA THR A 186 -10.75 -18.08 -2.02
C THR A 186 -9.89 -18.30 -0.77
N PHE A 187 -10.18 -17.54 0.28
CA PHE A 187 -9.58 -17.70 1.60
C PHE A 187 -10.58 -18.40 2.51
N ARG A 188 -10.22 -19.60 2.95
CA ARG A 188 -11.00 -20.38 3.93
C ARG A 188 -10.41 -20.06 5.30
N HIS A 189 -10.98 -19.06 5.96
CA HIS A 189 -10.48 -18.59 7.23
C HIS A 189 -11.00 -19.47 8.37
N SER A 190 -10.09 -19.86 9.26
CA SER A 190 -10.41 -20.44 10.56
C SER A 190 -9.63 -19.72 11.67
N PRO A 191 -10.26 -19.41 12.82
CA PRO A 191 -9.56 -18.93 13.99
C PRO A 191 -8.39 -19.85 14.35
N ALA A 192 -7.34 -19.31 14.97
CA ALA A 192 -6.31 -20.15 15.54
C ALA A 192 -6.93 -21.07 16.62
N PRO A 193 -6.43 -22.31 16.79
CA PRO A 193 -6.82 -23.14 17.92
C PRO A 193 -6.61 -22.37 19.23
N ALA A 194 -7.53 -22.50 20.18
CA ALA A 194 -7.28 -22.05 21.54
C ALA A 194 -6.07 -22.84 22.07
N GLY A 195 -5.00 -22.12 22.42
CA GLY A 195 -3.81 -22.69 23.06
C GLY A 195 -4.06 -23.06 24.50
#